data_AF-A0A0C3GFS5-F1
#
_entry.id   AF-A0A0C3GFS5-F1
#
_cell.length_a   1.000
_cell.length_b   1.000
_cell.length_c   1.000
_cell.angle_alpha   90.00
_cell.angle_beta   90.00
_cell.angle_gamma   90.00
#
_symmetry.space_group_name_H-M   'P 1'
#
loop_
_entity.id
_entity.type
_entity.pdbx_description
1 polymer ?
#
loop_
_entity_poly.entity_id
_entity_poly.type
_entity_poly.pdbx_seq_one_letter_code
_entity_poly.pdbx_strand_id
1 'polypeptide(L)'
;DFEPNDRADKEAKKAAQGLSSDAKSLPQFLHKKLPASVSALRQNFNNHLLKRWKRRWKSSPCFKLHRSIDNSAPSKKFMRLT
;
A
#
# COMPACT_ATOMS: atom_id res chain seq x y z
N ASP A 1 14.32 20.59 -9.11
CA ASP A 1 14.70 19.66 -8.03
C ASP A 1 15.88 20.20 -7.26
N PHE A 2 15.86 20.06 -5.94
CA PHE A 2 16.91 20.54 -5.04
C PHE A 2 17.70 19.34 -4.56
N GLU A 3 18.90 19.17 -5.11
CA GLU A 3 19.75 17.99 -4.90
C GLU A 3 19.93 17.57 -3.43
N PRO A 4 20.06 18.49 -2.45
CA PRO A 4 20.11 18.11 -1.04
C PRO A 4 18.83 17.47 -0.50
N ASN A 5 17.66 17.88 -0.99
CA ASN A 5 16.38 17.26 -0.62
C ASN A 5 16.32 15.81 -1.10
N ASP A 6 16.82 15.54 -2.31
CA ASP A 6 16.86 14.18 -2.86
C ASP A 6 17.84 13.28 -2.07
N ARG A 7 18.98 13.82 -1.63
CA ARG A 7 19.91 13.11 -0.74
C ARG A 7 19.26 12.80 0.61
N ALA A 8 18.57 13.78 1.20
CA ALA A 8 17.87 13.59 2.47
C ALA A 8 16.75 12.53 2.36
N ASP A 9 15.96 12.55 1.29
CA ASP A 9 14.92 11.55 1.02
C ASP A 9 15.50 10.14 0.84
N LYS A 10 16.64 10.01 0.13
CA LYS A 10 17.34 8.73 0.01
C LYS A 10 17.76 8.16 1.37
N GLU A 11 18.34 8.98 2.25
CA GLU A 11 18.72 8.53 3.59
C GLU A 11 17.50 8.23 4.47
N ALA A 12 16.43 9.02 4.37
CA ALA A 12 15.17 8.76 5.07
C ALA A 12 14.56 7.41 4.66
N LYS A 13 14.61 7.07 3.37
CA LYS A 13 14.15 5.76 2.86
C LYS A 13 14.99 4.59 3.38
N LYS A 14 16.32 4.73 3.45
CA LYS A 14 17.20 3.71 4.06
C LYS A 14 16.89 3.51 5.54
N ALA A 15 16.75 4.60 6.29
CA ALA A 15 16.39 4.55 7.71
C ALA A 15 15.03 3.88 7.92
N ALA A 16 14.03 4.17 7.07
CA ALA A 16 12.72 3.52 7.11
C ALA A 16 12.77 2.00 6.82
N GLN A 17 13.79 1.53 6.11
CA GLN A 17 14.06 0.10 5.88
C GLN A 17 14.85 -0.56 7.03
N GLY A 18 15.17 0.18 8.10
CA GLY A 18 15.95 -0.29 9.23
C GLY A 18 17.46 -0.08 9.11
N LEU A 19 17.92 0.51 8.00
CA LEU A 19 19.32 0.88 7.79
C LEU A 19 19.55 2.30 8.30
N SER A 20 19.59 2.44 9.63
CA SER A 20 19.84 3.71 10.32
C SER A 20 21.19 3.70 11.03
N SER A 21 21.80 4.88 11.15
CA SER A 21 22.97 5.08 12.01
C SER A 21 22.64 4.79 13.48
N ASP A 22 23.69 4.57 14.29
CA ASP A 22 23.55 4.39 15.73
C ASP A 22 22.86 5.61 16.37
N ALA A 23 21.96 5.37 17.32
CA ALA A 23 21.19 6.43 17.94
C ALA A 23 22.09 7.50 18.58
N LYS A 24 23.25 7.16 19.17
CA LYS A 24 24.14 8.17 19.78
C LYS A 24 24.76 9.13 18.75
N SER A 25 24.79 8.73 17.48
CA SER A 25 25.28 9.55 16.38
C SER A 25 24.19 10.43 15.73
N LEU A 26 22.94 10.26 16.14
CA LEU A 26 21.81 11.01 15.61
C LEU A 26 21.45 12.19 16.54
N PRO A 27 20.88 13.28 15.98
CA PRO A 27 20.25 14.30 16.78
C PRO A 27 19.10 13.74 17.64
N GLN A 28 18.98 14.24 18.87
CA GLN A 28 18.05 13.70 19.88
C GLN A 28 16.57 13.72 19.45
N PHE A 29 16.18 14.64 18.57
CA PHE A 29 14.81 14.70 18.04
C PHE A 29 14.47 13.52 17.12
N LEU A 30 15.47 12.86 16.52
CA LEU A 30 15.30 11.67 15.67
C LEU A 30 15.23 10.37 16.46
N HIS A 31 15.52 10.38 17.77
CA HIS A 31 15.44 9.17 18.60
C HIS A 31 13.99 8.75 18.87
N LYS A 32 13.04 9.68 18.68
CA LYS A 32 11.63 9.43 18.90
C LYS A 32 11.06 8.62 17.74
N LYS A 33 10.32 7.56 18.06
CA LYS A 33 9.55 6.84 17.05
C LYS A 33 8.48 7.76 16.49
N LEU A 34 8.39 7.81 15.17
CA LEU A 34 7.32 8.52 14.49
C LEU A 34 5.99 7.80 14.73
N PRO A 35 4.88 8.54 14.85
CA PRO A 35 3.56 7.93 14.91
C PRO A 35 3.27 7.16 13.62
N ALA A 36 2.41 6.15 13.71
CA ALA A 36 1.95 5.44 12.54
C ALA A 36 1.24 6.40 11.57
N SER A 37 1.59 6.31 10.28
CA SER A 37 0.91 7.09 9.24
C SER A 37 -0.56 6.67 9.11
N VAL A 38 -1.48 7.63 9.22
CA VAL A 38 -2.92 7.41 9.08
C VAL A 38 -3.24 6.81 7.71
N SER A 39 -2.57 7.26 6.64
CA SER A 39 -2.78 6.72 5.30
C SER A 39 -2.31 5.27 5.20
N ALA A 40 -1.15 4.94 5.79
CA ALA A 40 -0.65 3.58 5.82
C ALA A 40 -1.59 2.63 6.60
N LEU A 41 -2.13 3.10 7.73
CA LEU A 41 -3.13 2.34 8.50
C LEU A 41 -4.41 2.08 7.68
N ARG A 42 -4.94 3.10 7.01
CA ARG A 42 -6.12 2.96 6.13
C ARG A 42 -5.87 2.00 4.98
N GLN A 43 -4.71 2.11 4.31
CA GLN A 43 -4.33 1.19 3.23
C GLN A 43 -4.26 -0.25 3.72
N ASN A 44 -3.64 -0.48 4.88
CA ASN A 44 -3.57 -1.80 5.49
C ASN A 44 -4.97 -2.37 5.78
N PHE A 45 -5.83 -1.58 6.44
CA PHE A 45 -7.21 -1.98 6.72
C PHE A 45 -7.99 -2.32 5.43
N ASN A 46 -7.92 -1.46 4.42
CA ASN A 46 -8.58 -1.67 3.13
C ASN A 46 -8.07 -2.94 2.43
N ASN A 47 -6.76 -3.22 2.51
CA ASN A 47 -6.19 -4.46 1.97
C ASN A 47 -6.75 -5.70 2.67
N HIS A 48 -6.87 -5.68 4.00
CA HIS A 48 -7.50 -6.76 4.75
C HIS A 48 -8.98 -6.93 4.39
N LEU A 49 -9.71 -5.81 4.29
CA LEU A 49 -11.12 -5.80 3.91
C LEU A 49 -11.33 -6.39 2.51
N LEU A 50 -10.53 -5.97 1.53
CA LEU A 50 -10.57 -6.48 0.17
C LEU A 50 -10.28 -7.98 0.12
N LYS A 51 -9.27 -8.46 0.86
CA LYS A 51 -8.95 -9.90 0.95
C LYS A 51 -10.13 -10.70 1.53
N ARG A 52 -10.81 -10.17 2.56
CA ARG A 52 -11.98 -10.81 3.15
C ARG A 52 -13.17 -10.79 2.20
N TRP A 53 -13.41 -9.67 1.54
CA TRP A 53 -14.48 -9.51 0.57
C TRP A 53 -14.28 -10.48 -0.61
N LYS A 54 -13.08 -10.57 -1.18
CA LYS A 54 -12.75 -11.53 -2.26
C LYS A 54 -13.03 -12.98 -1.85
N ARG A 55 -12.69 -13.37 -0.62
CA ARG A 55 -13.00 -14.72 -0.10
C ARG A 55 -14.51 -14.96 -0.03
N ARG A 56 -15.26 -14.03 0.56
CA ARG A 56 -16.72 -14.11 0.67
C ARG A 56 -17.40 -14.15 -0.71
N TRP A 57 -16.96 -13.29 -1.62
CA TRP A 57 -17.44 -13.26 -2.99
C TRP A 57 -17.29 -14.61 -3.67
N LYS A 58 -16.08 -15.20 -3.65
CA LYS A 58 -15.79 -16.51 -4.24
C LYS A 58 -16.64 -17.66 -3.67
N SER A 59 -17.05 -17.56 -2.40
CA SER A 59 -17.91 -18.56 -1.75
C SER A 59 -19.40 -18.35 -2.02
N SER A 60 -19.79 -17.22 -2.61
CA SER A 60 -21.20 -16.90 -2.84
C SER A 60 -21.81 -17.71 -4.01
N PRO A 61 -23.12 -18.00 -3.99
CA PRO A 61 -23.82 -18.57 -5.14
C PRO A 61 -23.70 -17.69 -6.39
N CYS A 62 -23.72 -16.36 -6.19
CA CYS A 62 -23.58 -15.37 -7.25
C CYS A 62 -22.25 -15.50 -8.01
N PHE A 63 -21.14 -15.79 -7.30
CA PHE A 63 -19.87 -16.07 -7.95
C PHE A 63 -19.92 -17.33 -8.82
N LYS A 64 -20.60 -18.40 -8.40
CA LYS A 64 -20.73 -19.61 -9.24
C LYS A 64 -21.46 -19.31 -10.55
N LEU A 65 -22.50 -18.48 -10.50
CA LEU A 65 -23.27 -18.05 -11.68
C LEU A 65 -22.46 -17.14 -12.60
N HIS A 66 -21.68 -16.22 -12.03
CA HIS A 66 -20.89 -15.25 -12.80
C HIS A 66 -19.49 -15.75 -13.19
N ARG A 67 -19.01 -16.86 -12.61
CA ARG A 67 -17.67 -17.40 -12.91
C ARG A 67 -17.52 -17.83 -14.37
N SER A 68 -18.60 -18.28 -15.01
CA SER A 68 -18.61 -18.62 -16.44
C SER A 68 -18.59 -17.40 -17.36
N ILE A 69 -18.91 -16.22 -16.84
CA ILE A 69 -18.96 -14.96 -17.60
C ILE A 69 -17.57 -14.30 -17.67
N ASP A 70 -16.66 -14.56 -16.72
CA ASP A 70 -15.43 -13.79 -16.58
C ASP A 70 -14.12 -14.56 -16.79
N ASN A 71 -13.42 -14.22 -17.88
CA ASN A 71 -11.94 -14.25 -17.94
C ASN A 71 -11.31 -12.88 -18.28
N SER A 72 -12.10 -11.83 -18.51
CA SER A 72 -11.61 -10.49 -18.86
C SER A 72 -12.72 -9.42 -18.84
N ALA A 73 -13.78 -9.60 -18.07
CA ALA A 73 -14.96 -8.73 -18.10
C ALA A 73 -14.95 -7.71 -16.95
N PRO A 74 -15.36 -6.44 -17.20
CA PRO A 74 -15.73 -5.91 -18.51
C PRO A 74 -14.49 -5.72 -19.38
N SER A 75 -14.62 -6.00 -20.68
CA SER A 75 -13.48 -5.92 -21.61
C SER A 75 -12.86 -4.52 -21.62
N LYS A 76 -11.55 -4.42 -21.82
CA LYS A 76 -10.86 -3.12 -22.00
C LYS A 76 -11.50 -2.25 -23.09
N LYS A 77 -12.17 -2.86 -24.07
CA LYS A 77 -12.91 -2.16 -25.13
C LYS A 77 -14.16 -1.48 -24.58
N PHE A 78 -14.86 -2.10 -23.64
CA PHE A 78 -16.04 -1.53 -22.98
C PHE A 78 -15.67 -0.30 -22.14
N MET A 79 -14.60 -0.40 -21.35
CA MET A 79 -14.13 0.71 -20.49
C MET A 79 -13.64 1.94 -21.28
N ARG A 80 -13.41 1.81 -22.59
CA ARG A 80 -12.92 2.87 -23.48
C ARG A 80 -14.05 3.60 -24.24
N LEU A 81 -15.29 3.14 -24.09
CA LEU A 81 -16.50 3.73 -24.69
C LEU A 81 -17.25 4.67 -23.74
N THR A 82 -16.83 4.73 -22.48
CA THR A 82 -17.21 5.68 -21.43
C THR A 82 -16.03 6.59 -21.15
#